data_AF-A0A9X8CY79-F1
#
_entry.id   AF-A0A9X8CY79-F1
#
_cell.length_a   1.000
_cell.length_b   1.000
_cell.length_c   1.000
_cell.angle_alpha   90.00
_cell.angle_beta   90.00
_cell.angle_gamma   90.00
#
_symmetry.space_group_name_H-M   'P 1'
#
loop_
_entity.id
_entity.type
_entity.pdbx_description
1 polymer ?
#
loop_
_entity_poly.entity_id
_entity_poly.type
_entity_poly.pdbx_seq_one_letter_code
_entity_poly.pdbx_strand_id
1 'polypeptide(L)'
;PDDIMLDCFDDLLAGRGEGSGWRMNKQAPLADGSPAVPDVYLQDATLWGGNLAMLASLVGTPYLPDVPGGILFLEDVSEHPYRVERMLTQLLYAGVLGKQQAVVLGQFTGYKLAAHDKGYKLQSVVDWLRTQIQAPVLTNLPFGHVETKVLLPVGAKVSLSVEGRDALIYWGHTH
;
A
#
# COMPACT_ATOMS: atom_id res chain seq x y z
N PRO A 1 -5.70 11.87 19.83
CA PRO A 1 -4.45 11.12 19.57
C PRO A 1 -4.38 9.98 20.58
N ASP A 2 -4.32 8.74 20.11
CA ASP A 2 -4.05 7.57 20.94
C ASP A 2 -2.58 7.57 21.37
N ASP A 3 -2.29 6.99 22.54
CA ASP A 3 -0.94 6.98 23.12
C ASP A 3 0.08 6.29 22.19
N ILE A 4 -0.37 5.31 21.38
CA ILE A 4 0.47 4.58 20.42
C ILE A 4 0.95 5.50 19.28
N MET A 5 0.11 6.41 18.78
CA MET A 5 0.51 7.40 17.77
C MET A 5 1.57 8.37 18.28
N LEU A 6 1.45 8.80 19.55
CA LEU A 6 2.40 9.72 20.18
C LEU A 6 3.74 9.01 20.39
N ASP A 7 3.72 7.78 20.89
CA ASP A 7 4.93 6.97 21.06
C ASP A 7 5.63 6.71 19.72
N CYS A 8 4.86 6.36 18.67
CA CYS A 8 5.40 6.18 17.32
C CYS A 8 5.99 7.48 16.75
N PHE A 9 5.41 8.64 17.08
CA PHE A 9 5.89 9.94 16.63
C PHE A 9 7.20 10.33 17.33
N ASP A 10 7.25 10.13 18.64
CA ASP A 10 8.45 10.39 19.45
C ASP A 10 9.59 9.42 19.08
N ASP A 11 9.28 8.17 18.76
CA ASP A 11 10.26 7.21 18.26
C ASP A 11 10.74 7.53 16.85
N LEU A 12 9.87 8.00 15.96
CA LEU A 12 10.28 8.49 14.64
C LEU A 12 11.21 9.71 14.78
N LEU A 13 10.85 10.68 15.62
CA LEU A 13 11.66 11.88 15.87
C LEU A 13 12.97 11.57 16.58
N ALA A 14 13.00 10.56 17.45
CA ALA A 14 14.19 10.12 18.16
C ALA A 14 15.06 9.15 17.35
N GLY A 15 14.66 8.78 16.13
CA GLY A 15 15.37 7.79 15.31
C GLY A 15 15.33 6.37 15.89
N ARG A 16 14.36 6.08 16.75
CA ARG A 16 14.13 4.77 17.40
C ARG A 16 13.07 3.91 16.71
N GLY A 17 12.25 4.51 15.84
CA GLY A 17 11.30 3.77 15.01
C GLY A 17 12.04 3.07 13.88
N GLU A 18 12.37 1.79 14.07
CA GLU A 18 13.15 1.01 13.10
C GLU A 18 12.30 0.39 12.00
N GLY A 19 10.97 0.37 12.13
CA GLY A 19 10.10 -0.15 11.08
C GLY A 19 8.65 -0.41 11.50
N SER A 20 7.88 -0.94 10.57
CA SER A 20 6.48 -1.34 10.71
C SER A 20 6.28 -2.71 10.11
N GLY A 21 6.06 -3.70 10.98
CA GLY A 21 5.74 -5.07 10.61
C GLY A 21 4.23 -5.29 10.57
N TRP A 22 3.74 -6.07 9.61
CA TRP A 22 2.35 -6.50 9.56
C TRP A 22 2.19 -7.87 8.90
N ARG A 23 1.01 -8.45 9.09
CA ARG A 23 0.64 -9.73 8.49
C ARG A 23 -0.43 -9.53 7.42
N MET A 24 -0.14 -9.99 6.21
CA MET A 24 -1.09 -10.00 5.09
C MET A 24 -2.20 -11.03 5.30
N ASN A 25 -3.38 -10.75 4.74
CA ASN A 25 -4.49 -11.69 4.75
C ASN A 25 -4.14 -12.98 4.02
N LYS A 26 -4.75 -14.10 4.44
CA LYS A 26 -4.62 -15.35 3.68
C LYS A 26 -5.24 -15.16 2.30
N GLN A 27 -4.47 -15.44 1.26
CA GLN A 27 -4.91 -15.33 -0.13
C GLN A 27 -4.90 -16.69 -0.79
N ALA A 28 -5.76 -16.85 -1.79
CA ALA A 28 -5.70 -18.01 -2.66
C ALA A 28 -4.37 -17.98 -3.43
N PRO A 29 -3.69 -19.13 -3.62
CA PRO A 29 -2.58 -19.23 -4.55
C PRO A 29 -3.00 -18.81 -5.97
N LEU A 30 -2.03 -18.44 -6.79
CA LEU A 30 -2.24 -18.25 -8.22
C LEU A 30 -2.61 -19.60 -8.88
N ALA A 31 -3.05 -19.55 -10.13
CA ALA A 31 -3.52 -20.73 -10.86
C ALA A 31 -2.44 -21.83 -11.01
N ASP A 32 -1.17 -21.45 -10.98
CA ASP A 32 -0.01 -22.34 -11.02
C ASP A 32 0.40 -22.89 -9.62
N GLY A 33 -0.35 -22.54 -8.57
CA GLY A 33 -0.10 -22.94 -7.19
C GLY A 33 0.93 -22.08 -6.46
N SER A 34 1.53 -21.08 -7.11
CA SER A 34 2.46 -20.17 -6.47
C SER A 34 1.74 -19.17 -5.52
N PRO A 35 2.44 -18.61 -4.52
CA PRO A 35 1.87 -17.58 -3.65
C PRO A 35 1.41 -16.35 -4.43
N ALA A 36 0.27 -15.76 -4.05
CA ALA A 36 -0.24 -14.53 -4.68
C ALA A 36 0.63 -13.30 -4.43
N VAL A 37 1.51 -13.36 -3.42
CA VAL A 37 2.59 -12.40 -3.18
C VAL A 37 3.86 -13.23 -2.99
N PRO A 38 4.90 -13.05 -3.83
CA PRO A 38 6.16 -13.73 -3.64
C PRO A 38 6.91 -13.18 -2.42
N ASP A 39 7.91 -13.91 -1.96
CA ASP A 39 8.90 -13.36 -1.04
C ASP A 39 9.68 -12.27 -1.76
N VAL A 40 9.84 -11.12 -1.10
CA VAL A 40 10.34 -9.89 -1.70
C VAL A 40 11.29 -9.22 -0.74
N TYR A 41 12.44 -8.79 -1.24
CA TYR A 41 13.39 -8.01 -0.49
C TYR A 41 13.82 -6.80 -1.33
N LEU A 42 13.38 -5.61 -0.90
CA LEU A 42 13.72 -4.33 -1.52
C LEU A 42 14.54 -3.51 -0.54
N GLN A 43 15.56 -2.84 -1.04
CA GLN A 43 16.40 -1.91 -0.26
C GLN A 43 16.37 -0.53 -0.90
N ASP A 44 16.55 0.51 -0.08
CA ASP A 44 16.74 1.91 -0.50
C ASP A 44 15.71 2.42 -1.52
N ALA A 45 14.47 1.94 -1.40
CA ALA A 45 13.35 2.40 -2.21
C ALA A 45 12.68 3.60 -1.53
N THR A 46 12.28 4.61 -2.32
CA THR A 46 11.57 5.76 -1.76
C THR A 46 10.15 5.36 -1.41
N LEU A 47 9.77 5.50 -0.14
CA LEU A 47 8.39 5.28 0.30
C LEU A 47 7.55 6.50 -0.04
N TRP A 48 6.44 6.32 -0.74
CA TRP A 48 5.56 7.42 -1.10
C TRP A 48 4.12 6.94 -1.28
N GLY A 49 3.15 7.85 -1.25
CA GLY A 49 1.75 7.46 -1.34
C GLY A 49 0.85 8.21 -0.37
N GLY A 50 -0.29 7.62 -0.05
CA GLY A 50 -1.30 8.20 0.82
C GLY A 50 -2.71 7.82 0.39
N ASN A 51 -3.60 8.82 0.39
CA ASN A 51 -4.99 8.63 0.01
C ASN A 51 -5.13 8.45 -1.52
N LEU A 52 -5.82 7.38 -1.95
CA LEU A 52 -5.98 7.03 -3.36
C LEU A 52 -6.73 8.11 -4.15
N ALA A 53 -7.86 8.61 -3.63
CA ALA A 53 -8.61 9.68 -4.30
C ALA A 53 -7.78 10.96 -4.49
N MET A 54 -6.99 11.35 -3.49
CA MET A 54 -6.08 12.48 -3.59
C MET A 54 -5.02 12.25 -4.68
N LEU A 55 -4.33 11.11 -4.69
CA LEU A 55 -3.33 10.80 -5.70
C LEU A 55 -3.93 10.76 -7.12
N ALA A 56 -5.12 10.17 -7.28
CA ALA A 56 -5.84 10.15 -8.55
C ALA A 56 -6.19 11.57 -9.04
N SER A 57 -6.53 12.48 -8.13
CA SER A 57 -6.83 13.89 -8.46
C SER A 57 -5.61 14.68 -8.96
N LEU A 58 -4.39 14.24 -8.63
CA LEU A 58 -3.16 14.90 -9.08
C LEU A 58 -2.74 14.49 -10.51
N VAL A 59 -3.31 13.44 -11.07
CA VAL A 59 -2.96 12.95 -12.41
C VAL A 59 -3.21 14.03 -13.47
N GLY A 60 -2.17 14.32 -14.26
CA GLY A 60 -2.18 15.38 -15.27
C GLY A 60 -1.81 16.77 -14.74
N THR A 61 -1.53 16.91 -13.44
CA THR A 61 -1.06 18.15 -12.82
C THR A 61 0.46 18.11 -12.60
N PRO A 62 1.16 19.27 -12.47
CA PRO A 62 2.58 19.31 -12.12
C PRO A 62 2.87 18.86 -10.67
N TYR A 63 1.83 18.57 -9.88
CA TYR A 63 1.95 18.20 -8.47
C TYR A 63 1.96 16.69 -8.24
N LEU A 64 1.70 15.87 -9.28
CA LEU A 64 1.85 14.43 -9.17
C LEU A 64 3.33 14.08 -8.97
N PRO A 65 3.72 13.43 -7.85
CA PRO A 65 5.10 13.04 -7.64
C PRO A 65 5.58 12.04 -8.71
N ASP A 66 6.77 12.27 -9.28
CA ASP A 66 7.44 11.31 -10.15
C ASP A 66 8.49 10.55 -9.33
N VAL A 67 8.10 9.39 -8.82
CA VAL A 67 8.94 8.53 -7.96
C VAL A 67 9.15 7.18 -8.65
N PRO A 68 10.08 7.08 -9.62
CA PRO A 68 10.42 5.81 -10.24
C PRO A 68 11.15 4.90 -9.25
N GLY A 69 10.81 3.62 -9.26
CA GLY A 69 11.39 2.63 -8.36
C GLY A 69 10.95 2.81 -6.90
N GLY A 70 9.83 3.49 -6.64
CA GLY A 70 9.31 3.69 -5.29
C GLY A 70 8.56 2.46 -4.73
N ILE A 71 8.27 2.52 -3.43
CA ILE A 71 7.23 1.72 -2.78
C ILE A 71 6.02 2.64 -2.63
N LEU A 72 4.97 2.37 -3.40
CA LEU A 72 3.74 3.16 -3.38
C LEU A 72 2.75 2.56 -2.38
N PHE A 73 2.35 3.30 -1.35
CA PHE A 73 1.27 2.88 -0.44
C PHE A 73 -0.03 3.64 -0.71
N LEU A 74 -1.17 2.94 -0.65
CA LEU A 74 -2.49 3.50 -0.95
C LEU A 74 -3.52 3.07 0.08
N GLU A 75 -4.31 4.02 0.55
CA GLU A 75 -5.48 3.81 1.42
C GLU A 75 -6.67 4.66 0.95
N ASP A 76 -7.88 4.34 1.39
CA ASP A 76 -9.03 5.23 1.19
C ASP A 76 -10.18 4.92 2.16
N VAL A 77 -11.15 5.81 2.26
CA VAL A 77 -12.34 5.64 3.12
C VAL A 77 -13.62 5.97 2.35
N SER A 78 -14.67 5.20 2.61
CA SER A 78 -15.99 5.38 2.01
C SER A 78 -16.04 5.20 0.49
N GLU A 79 -15.05 4.53 -0.08
CA GLU A 79 -14.97 4.23 -1.51
C GLU A 79 -15.44 2.81 -1.81
N HIS A 80 -16.49 2.70 -2.64
CA HIS A 80 -16.96 1.40 -3.12
C HIS A 80 -15.89 0.73 -4.01
N PRO A 81 -15.74 -0.61 -4.02
CA PRO A 81 -14.71 -1.30 -4.82
C PRO A 81 -14.55 -0.83 -6.27
N TYR A 82 -15.65 -0.55 -7.00
CA TYR A 82 -15.54 -0.09 -8.39
C TYR A 82 -14.89 1.30 -8.50
N ARG A 83 -15.01 2.15 -7.48
CA ARG A 83 -14.37 3.47 -7.44
C ARG A 83 -12.88 3.33 -7.19
N VAL A 84 -12.51 2.42 -6.30
CA VAL A 84 -11.11 2.03 -6.06
C VAL A 84 -10.49 1.51 -7.36
N GLU A 85 -11.14 0.56 -8.05
CA GLU A 85 -10.66 0.04 -9.34
C GLU A 85 -10.52 1.15 -10.38
N ARG A 86 -11.51 2.05 -10.49
CA ARG A 86 -11.47 3.17 -11.43
C ARG A 86 -10.28 4.10 -11.16
N MET A 87 -9.99 4.43 -9.91
CA MET A 87 -8.85 5.29 -9.55
C MET A 87 -7.51 4.57 -9.75
N LEU A 88 -7.42 3.29 -9.42
CA LEU A 88 -6.25 2.47 -9.73
C LEU A 88 -6.01 2.36 -11.24
N THR A 89 -7.08 2.24 -12.03
CA THR A 89 -7.01 2.26 -13.50
C THR A 89 -6.45 3.58 -14.03
N GLN A 90 -6.84 4.71 -13.42
CA GLN A 90 -6.28 6.01 -13.78
C GLN A 90 -4.78 6.09 -13.49
N LEU A 91 -4.34 5.63 -12.32
CA LEU A 91 -2.91 5.56 -11.98
C LEU A 91 -2.14 4.57 -12.87
N LEU A 92 -2.77 3.45 -13.25
CA LEU A 92 -2.22 2.45 -14.16
C LEU A 92 -1.92 3.08 -15.53
N TYR A 93 -2.92 3.71 -16.16
CA TYR A 93 -2.77 4.30 -17.49
C TYR A 93 -2.00 5.62 -17.50
N ALA A 94 -1.89 6.31 -16.36
CA ALA A 94 -0.95 7.41 -16.18
C ALA A 94 0.52 6.93 -16.08
N GLY A 95 0.76 5.61 -16.06
CA GLY A 95 2.10 5.03 -15.93
C GLY A 95 2.68 5.09 -14.51
N VAL A 96 1.88 5.48 -13.52
CA VAL A 96 2.33 5.60 -12.13
C VAL A 96 2.63 4.22 -11.55
N LEU A 97 1.68 3.28 -11.66
CA LEU A 97 1.81 1.97 -11.03
C LEU A 97 2.92 1.11 -11.67
N GLY A 98 3.12 1.24 -12.98
CA GLY A 98 4.16 0.48 -13.71
C GLY A 98 5.60 0.89 -13.37
N LYS A 99 5.79 2.02 -12.70
CA LYS A 99 7.11 2.52 -12.27
C LYS A 99 7.53 2.03 -10.87
N GLN A 100 6.68 1.33 -10.13
CA GLN A 100 6.89 1.02 -8.72
C GLN A 100 7.58 -0.32 -8.52
N GLN A 101 8.41 -0.44 -7.47
CA GLN A 101 8.99 -1.73 -7.05
C GLN A 101 8.01 -2.55 -6.22
N ALA A 102 7.08 -1.90 -5.53
CA ALA A 102 5.97 -2.54 -4.82
C ALA A 102 4.79 -1.59 -4.68
N VAL A 103 3.58 -2.15 -4.60
CA VAL A 103 2.35 -1.43 -4.24
C VAL A 103 1.82 -2.01 -2.94
N VAL A 104 1.62 -1.18 -1.92
CA VAL A 104 1.17 -1.59 -0.59
C VAL A 104 -0.21 -1.01 -0.33
N LEU A 105 -1.22 -1.87 -0.29
CA LEU A 105 -2.59 -1.46 0.00
C LEU A 105 -2.83 -1.47 1.51
N GLY A 106 -3.08 -0.30 2.06
CA GLY A 106 -3.53 -0.07 3.42
C GLY A 106 -4.99 -0.46 3.61
N GLN A 107 -5.64 0.20 4.56
CA GLN A 107 -7.04 -0.05 4.87
C GLN A 107 -7.95 0.73 3.93
N PHE A 108 -8.87 0.01 3.28
CA PHE A 108 -9.99 0.59 2.55
C PHE A 108 -11.25 0.34 3.39
N THR A 109 -11.78 1.37 4.03
CA THR A 109 -12.84 1.24 5.05
C THR A 109 -14.10 1.99 4.68
N GLY A 110 -15.17 1.85 5.47
CA GLY A 110 -16.37 2.70 5.35
C GLY A 110 -17.23 2.49 4.10
N TYR A 111 -16.99 1.45 3.31
CA TYR A 111 -17.83 1.09 2.16
C TYR A 111 -18.86 0.01 2.53
N LYS A 112 -19.94 -0.05 1.75
CA LYS A 112 -20.98 -1.08 1.89
C LYS A 112 -21.20 -1.75 0.55
N LEU A 113 -21.18 -3.07 0.55
CA LEU A 113 -21.56 -3.87 -0.61
C LEU A 113 -23.09 -3.96 -0.70
N ALA A 114 -23.58 -4.07 -1.92
CA ALA A 114 -24.97 -4.24 -2.26
C ALA A 114 -25.20 -5.60 -2.96
N ALA A 115 -26.45 -6.08 -2.92
CA ALA A 115 -26.81 -7.37 -3.55
C ALA A 115 -26.50 -7.41 -5.07
N HIS A 116 -26.53 -6.25 -5.73
CA HIS A 116 -26.27 -6.15 -7.16
C HIS A 116 -24.77 -6.23 -7.52
N ASP A 117 -23.85 -6.20 -6.55
CA ASP A 117 -22.42 -6.38 -6.80
C ASP A 117 -22.07 -7.82 -7.23
N LYS A 118 -22.98 -8.78 -7.01
CA LYS A 118 -22.83 -10.18 -7.44
C LYS A 118 -21.47 -10.80 -7.03
N GLY A 119 -21.00 -10.48 -5.83
CA GLY A 119 -19.74 -10.99 -5.28
C GLY A 119 -18.49 -10.15 -5.60
N TYR A 120 -18.64 -9.08 -6.39
CA TYR A 120 -17.58 -8.09 -6.59
C TYR A 120 -17.31 -7.34 -5.28
N LYS A 121 -16.04 -7.33 -4.88
CA LYS A 121 -15.58 -6.82 -3.58
C LYS A 121 -14.16 -6.28 -3.71
N LEU A 122 -13.63 -5.68 -2.64
CA LEU A 122 -12.27 -5.15 -2.65
C LEU A 122 -11.23 -6.20 -3.05
N GLN A 123 -11.38 -7.45 -2.60
CA GLN A 123 -10.48 -8.54 -3.02
C GLN A 123 -10.48 -8.75 -4.55
N SER A 124 -11.63 -8.59 -5.22
CA SER A 124 -11.70 -8.66 -6.69
C SER A 124 -10.82 -7.60 -7.36
N VAL A 125 -10.77 -6.39 -6.78
CA VAL A 125 -9.91 -5.29 -7.25
C VAL A 125 -8.44 -5.60 -7.03
N VAL A 126 -8.09 -6.16 -5.87
CA VAL A 126 -6.70 -6.59 -5.57
C VAL A 126 -6.25 -7.66 -6.55
N ASP A 127 -7.08 -8.68 -6.77
CA ASP A 127 -6.80 -9.78 -7.69
C ASP A 127 -6.64 -9.25 -9.11
N TRP A 128 -7.53 -8.36 -9.55
CA TRP A 128 -7.39 -7.67 -10.83
C TRP A 128 -6.08 -6.89 -10.92
N LEU A 129 -5.75 -6.03 -9.95
CA LEU A 129 -4.57 -5.17 -9.99
C LEU A 129 -3.27 -5.99 -10.17
N ARG A 130 -3.18 -7.15 -9.51
CA ARG A 130 -2.04 -8.07 -9.64
C ARG A 130 -1.86 -8.65 -11.04
N THR A 131 -2.93 -8.73 -11.83
CA THR A 131 -2.82 -9.12 -13.25
C THR A 131 -2.35 -7.98 -14.15
N GLN A 132 -2.41 -6.73 -13.66
CA GLN A 132 -2.11 -5.54 -14.46
C GLN A 132 -0.69 -5.03 -14.29
N ILE A 133 -0.01 -5.33 -13.17
CA ILE A 133 1.33 -4.83 -12.87
C ILE A 133 2.27 -5.96 -12.45
N GLN A 134 3.55 -5.80 -12.74
CA GLN A 134 4.60 -6.74 -12.33
C GLN A 134 4.99 -6.57 -10.86
N ALA A 135 4.83 -5.36 -10.32
CA ALA A 135 5.17 -5.07 -8.94
C ALA A 135 4.28 -5.89 -7.98
N PRO A 136 4.84 -6.49 -6.92
CA PRO A 136 4.05 -7.17 -5.90
C PRO A 136 3.04 -6.20 -5.26
N VAL A 137 1.79 -6.67 -5.15
CA VAL A 137 0.70 -5.95 -4.47
C VAL A 137 0.50 -6.56 -3.09
N LEU A 138 1.01 -5.88 -2.07
CA LEU A 138 0.83 -6.24 -0.67
C LEU A 138 -0.49 -5.66 -0.15
N THR A 139 -1.09 -6.28 0.85
CA THR A 139 -2.35 -5.81 1.44
C THR A 139 -2.28 -5.77 2.95
N ASN A 140 -3.31 -5.18 3.56
CA ASN A 140 -3.52 -5.18 5.00
C ASN A 140 -2.41 -4.46 5.79
N LEU A 141 -1.73 -3.51 5.17
CA LEU A 141 -0.88 -2.57 5.91
C LEU A 141 -1.78 -1.85 6.93
N PRO A 142 -1.40 -1.79 8.23
CA PRO A 142 -2.18 -1.13 9.29
C PRO A 142 -2.06 0.40 9.22
N PHE A 143 -2.28 0.96 8.04
CA PHE A 143 -2.23 2.38 7.73
C PHE A 143 -3.58 2.82 7.13
N GLY A 144 -4.16 3.89 7.68
CA GLY A 144 -5.48 4.41 7.29
C GLY A 144 -6.32 4.86 8.49
N HIS A 145 -7.65 4.93 8.31
CA HIS A 145 -8.63 5.35 9.32
C HIS A 145 -8.93 4.26 10.37
N VAL A 146 -7.90 3.85 11.11
CA VAL A 146 -7.98 2.86 12.19
C VAL A 146 -7.33 3.40 13.47
N GLU A 147 -7.66 2.78 14.61
CA GLU A 147 -7.29 3.25 15.96
C GLU A 147 -5.78 3.21 16.21
N THR A 148 -5.03 2.31 15.56
CA THR A 148 -3.56 2.25 15.60
C THR A 148 -2.99 2.67 14.26
N LYS A 149 -2.30 3.82 14.21
CA LYS A 149 -1.64 4.31 13.00
C LYS A 149 -0.13 4.07 13.10
N VAL A 150 0.43 3.28 12.20
CA VAL A 150 1.88 3.32 11.97
C VAL A 150 2.24 4.61 11.25
N LEU A 151 3.28 5.29 11.72
CA LEU A 151 3.84 6.46 11.02
C LEU A 151 4.81 5.97 9.95
N LEU A 152 4.46 6.25 8.69
CA LEU A 152 5.30 5.94 7.56
C LEU A 152 6.13 7.17 7.15
N PRO A 153 7.47 7.06 7.02
CA PRO A 153 8.32 8.19 6.66
C PRO A 153 8.22 8.48 5.15
N VAL A 154 7.16 9.16 4.74
CA VAL A 154 6.93 9.55 3.33
C VAL A 154 8.11 10.37 2.81
N GLY A 155 8.68 9.93 1.68
CA GLY A 155 9.85 10.53 1.03
C GLY A 155 11.19 9.95 1.48
N ALA A 156 11.23 9.17 2.58
CA ALA A 156 12.46 8.53 3.02
C ALA A 156 12.79 7.27 2.20
N LYS A 157 14.07 6.89 2.25
CA LYS A 157 14.53 5.58 1.78
C LYS A 157 14.19 4.53 2.82
N VAL A 158 13.52 3.48 2.38
CA VAL A 158 13.11 2.35 3.22
C VAL A 158 13.48 1.03 2.55
N SER A 159 13.57 -0.01 3.36
CA SER A 159 13.64 -1.38 2.91
C SER A 159 12.30 -2.09 3.18
N LEU A 160 11.96 -3.05 2.34
CA LEU A 160 10.76 -3.90 2.47
C LEU A 160 11.21 -5.36 2.43
N SER A 161 10.88 -6.12 3.47
CA SER A 161 11.02 -7.58 3.49
C SER A 161 9.66 -8.24 3.54
N VAL A 162 9.45 -9.27 2.72
CA VAL A 162 8.25 -10.10 2.71
C VAL A 162 8.68 -11.55 2.74
N GLU A 163 8.21 -12.28 3.76
CA GLU A 163 8.39 -13.72 3.91
C GLU A 163 7.04 -14.37 4.17
N GLY A 164 6.53 -15.09 3.17
CA GLY A 164 5.21 -15.73 3.18
C GLY A 164 4.07 -14.73 3.35
N ARG A 165 3.64 -14.50 4.59
CA ARG A 165 2.56 -13.54 4.92
C ARG A 165 3.02 -12.41 5.82
N ASP A 166 4.25 -12.44 6.28
CA ASP A 166 4.82 -11.41 7.13
C ASP A 166 5.53 -10.40 6.24
N ALA A 167 5.23 -9.13 6.47
CA ALA A 167 5.83 -8.02 5.76
C ALA A 167 6.39 -7.02 6.77
N LEU A 168 7.55 -6.45 6.46
CA LEU A 168 8.25 -5.47 7.29
C LEU A 168 8.76 -4.36 6.39
N ILE A 169 8.28 -3.14 6.60
CA ILE A 169 8.91 -1.93 6.08
C ILE A 169 9.80 -1.38 7.18
N TYR A 170 11.07 -1.13 6.90
CA TYR A 170 12.01 -0.65 7.91
C TYR A 170 12.94 0.42 7.34
N TRP A 171 13.38 1.32 8.22
CA TRP A 171 14.19 2.47 7.86
C TRP A 171 15.13 2.80 9.00
N GLY A 172 16.25 3.45 8.68
CA GLY A 172 17.29 3.71 9.67
C GLY A 172 18.26 2.53 9.79
N HIS A 173 19.35 2.63 9.03
CA HIS A 173 20.72 2.31 9.42
C HIS A 173 21.60 2.75 8.24
N THR A 174 21.93 4.04 8.21
CA THR A 174 23.21 4.48 7.65
C THR A 174 24.02 4.89 8.85
N HIS A 175 25.18 4.24 9.03
CA HIS A 175 26.13 4.48 10.11
C HIS A 175 26.39 5.96 10.37
#